data_AF-A0A7S4FMM6-F1
#
_entry.id   AF-A0A7S4FMM6-F1
#
_cell.length_a   1.000
_cell.length_b   1.000
_cell.length_c   1.000
_cell.angle_alpha   90.00
_cell.angle_beta   90.00
_cell.angle_gamma   90.00
#
_symmetry.space_group_name_H-M   'P 1'
#
loop_
_entity.id
_entity.type
_entity.pdbx_description
1 polymer ?
#
loop_
_entity_poly.entity_id
_entity_poly.type
_entity_poly.pdbx_seq_one_letter_code
_entity_poly.pdbx_strand_id
1 'polypeptide(L)'
;PSLKEVTFQIQPAEKVGIVGRTGAGKSTLLVALYRLCELSRGAIYIDGIDISTVDLQELRRAISIIPQTPILFTGTIRYNLDPFHERTDAEIWTALKQANLKDVVQELPDQLSFKVTEQGESLSVGQRQLLCLARALLRRAK
;
A
#
# COMPACT_ATOMS: atom_id res chain seq x y z
N PRO A 1 -18.35 19.28 -1.34
CA PRO A 1 -18.22 17.80 -1.38
C PRO A 1 -17.35 17.37 -2.56
N SER A 2 -16.26 16.66 -2.31
CA SER A 2 -15.28 16.20 -3.30
C SER A 2 -15.75 14.99 -4.12
N LEU A 3 -16.70 14.20 -3.60
CA LEU A 3 -17.44 13.15 -4.30
C LEU A 3 -18.95 13.34 -4.03
N LYS A 4 -19.80 12.98 -5.00
CA LYS A 4 -21.27 13.04 -4.89
C LYS A 4 -21.90 11.88 -5.65
N GLU A 5 -22.86 11.19 -5.04
CA GLU A 5 -23.72 10.17 -5.67
C GLU A 5 -22.94 9.09 -6.45
N VAL A 6 -21.79 8.68 -5.91
CA VAL A 6 -20.95 7.65 -6.50
C VAL A 6 -21.54 6.27 -6.17
N THR A 7 -21.90 5.50 -7.20
CA THR A 7 -22.40 4.12 -7.06
C THR A 7 -21.71 3.23 -8.08
N PHE A 8 -21.09 2.15 -7.61
CA PHE A 8 -20.52 1.10 -8.45
C PHE A 8 -20.33 -0.17 -7.61
N GLN A 9 -20.15 -1.30 -8.27
CA GLN A 9 -19.82 -2.58 -7.65
C GLN A 9 -18.60 -3.16 -8.34
N ILE A 10 -17.65 -3.69 -7.56
CA ILE A 10 -16.46 -4.39 -8.06
C ILE A 10 -16.59 -5.85 -7.63
N GLN A 11 -16.46 -6.77 -8.57
CA GLN A 11 -16.50 -8.21 -8.28
C GLN A 11 -15.15 -8.71 -7.75
N PRO A 12 -15.12 -9.81 -6.98
CA PRO A 12 -13.87 -10.42 -6.55
C PRO A 12 -12.94 -10.70 -7.74
N ALA A 13 -11.65 -10.37 -7.56
CA ALA A 13 -10.60 -10.48 -8.58
C ALA A 13 -10.78 -9.63 -9.86
N GLU A 14 -11.76 -8.72 -9.89
CA GLU A 14 -11.93 -7.77 -10.99
C GLU A 14 -10.83 -6.71 -10.97
N LYS A 15 -10.27 -6.40 -12.15
CA LYS A 15 -9.26 -5.35 -12.33
C LYS A 15 -9.92 -4.09 -12.87
N VAL A 16 -10.10 -3.09 -12.01
CA VAL A 16 -10.79 -1.84 -12.35
C VAL A 16 -9.80 -0.68 -12.48
N GLY A 17 -9.92 0.08 -13.57
CA GLY A 17 -9.20 1.33 -13.77
C GLY A 17 -10.08 2.54 -13.46
N ILE A 18 -9.59 3.48 -12.66
CA ILE A 18 -10.30 4.74 -12.36
C ILE A 18 -9.65 5.88 -13.14
N VAL A 19 -10.40 6.45 -14.08
CA VAL A 19 -9.92 7.52 -14.97
C VAL A 19 -10.68 8.83 -14.75
N GLY A 20 -10.03 9.96 -15.02
CA GLY A 20 -10.62 11.28 -14.90
C GLY A 20 -9.57 12.38 -14.76
N ARG A 21 -9.96 13.65 -14.97
CA ARG A 21 -9.07 14.82 -14.86
C ARG A 21 -8.46 14.94 -13.46
N THR A 22 -7.37 15.70 -13.34
CA THR A 22 -6.83 16.11 -12.03
C THR A 22 -7.91 16.82 -11.22
N GLY A 23 -8.02 16.51 -9.92
CA GLY A 23 -9.07 17.05 -9.05
C GLY A 23 -10.43 16.35 -9.15
N ALA A 24 -10.62 15.35 -10.02
CA ALA A 24 -11.89 14.63 -10.17
C ALA A 24 -12.27 13.70 -9.00
N GLY A 25 -11.56 13.74 -7.86
CA GLY A 25 -11.87 12.93 -6.68
C GLY A 25 -11.32 11.49 -6.70
N LYS A 26 -10.46 11.11 -7.66
CA LYS A 26 -9.84 9.76 -7.72
C LYS A 26 -9.14 9.37 -6.42
N SER A 27 -8.26 10.24 -5.92
CA SER A 27 -7.58 10.00 -4.63
C SER A 27 -8.54 10.08 -3.45
N THR A 28 -9.61 10.88 -3.54
CA THR A 28 -10.66 10.95 -2.53
C THR A 28 -11.40 9.61 -2.39
N LEU A 29 -11.57 8.85 -3.48
CA LEU A 29 -12.18 7.52 -3.40
C LEU A 29 -11.33 6.57 -2.56
N LEU A 30 -10.00 6.60 -2.70
CA LEU A 30 -9.09 5.82 -1.87
C LEU A 30 -9.14 6.25 -0.40
N VAL A 31 -9.23 7.56 -0.13
CA VAL A 31 -9.40 8.12 1.22
C VAL A 31 -10.69 7.59 1.88
N ALA A 32 -11.78 7.50 1.12
CA ALA A 32 -13.05 6.97 1.59
C ALA A 32 -12.97 5.44 1.84
N LEU A 33 -12.42 4.67 0.90
CA LEU A 33 -12.23 3.22 1.02
C LEU A 33 -11.38 2.83 2.23
N TYR A 34 -10.32 3.58 2.52
CA TYR A 34 -9.43 3.33 3.66
C TYR A 34 -9.91 3.96 4.97
N ARG A 35 -11.11 4.56 4.97
CA ARG A 35 -11.70 5.33 6.07
C ARG A 35 -10.67 6.28 6.73
N LEU A 36 -10.00 7.08 5.90
CA LEU A 36 -9.19 8.20 6.36
C LEU A 36 -10.07 9.43 6.68
N CYS A 37 -11.23 9.51 6.03
CA CYS A 37 -12.31 10.43 6.37
C CYS A 37 -13.62 9.65 6.35
N GLU A 38 -14.50 9.90 7.32
CA GLU A 38 -15.81 9.26 7.37
C GLU A 38 -16.75 9.79 6.27
N LEU A 39 -17.66 8.92 5.83
CA LEU A 39 -18.62 9.24 4.79
C LEU A 39 -19.65 10.25 5.31
N SER A 40 -19.89 11.31 4.56
CA SER A 40 -20.98 12.25 4.89
C SER A 40 -22.37 11.65 4.66
N ARG A 41 -22.52 10.77 3.67
CA ARG A 41 -23.74 10.04 3.28
C ARG A 41 -23.37 8.77 2.50
N GLY A 42 -24.27 7.79 2.49
CA GLY A 42 -24.08 6.51 1.80
C GLY A 42 -23.32 5.50 2.66
N ALA A 43 -22.94 4.38 2.04
CA ALA A 43 -22.20 3.29 2.69
C ALA A 43 -21.27 2.61 1.68
N ILE A 44 -20.22 1.96 2.20
CA ILE A 44 -19.31 1.12 1.41
C ILE A 44 -19.35 -0.28 2.04
N TYR A 45 -19.49 -1.29 1.20
CA TYR A 45 -19.55 -2.69 1.64
C TYR A 45 -18.37 -3.46 1.06
N ILE A 46 -17.71 -4.26 1.89
CA ILE A 46 -16.70 -5.23 1.47
C ILE A 46 -17.18 -6.60 1.96
N ASP A 47 -17.28 -7.58 1.06
CA ASP A 47 -17.84 -8.91 1.35
C ASP A 47 -19.23 -8.88 2.01
N GLY A 48 -20.04 -7.89 1.64
CA GLY A 48 -21.38 -7.67 2.20
C GLY A 48 -21.40 -7.01 3.58
N ILE A 49 -20.24 -6.68 4.16
CA ILE A 49 -20.11 -6.04 5.47
C ILE A 49 -19.94 -4.53 5.28
N ASP A 50 -20.75 -3.73 5.97
CA ASP A 50 -20.58 -2.27 6.01
C ASP A 50 -19.27 -1.93 6.74
N ILE A 51 -18.32 -1.34 6.02
CA ILE A 51 -16.99 -1.05 6.57
C ILE A 51 -17.01 -0.02 7.70
N SER A 52 -18.10 0.73 7.88
CA SER A 52 -18.26 1.68 9.00
C SER A 52 -18.39 0.97 10.35
N THR A 53 -18.83 -0.29 10.35
CA THR A 53 -19.03 -1.12 11.55
C THR A 53 -17.79 -1.91 11.96
N VAL A 54 -16.77 -1.97 11.08
CA VAL A 54 -15.53 -2.71 11.29
C VAL A 54 -14.49 -1.83 11.99
N ASP A 55 -13.66 -2.43 12.84
CA ASP A 55 -12.52 -1.75 13.45
C ASP A 55 -11.53 -1.24 12.37
N LEU A 56 -11.00 -0.03 12.59
CA LEU A 56 -10.12 0.60 11.60
C LEU A 56 -8.82 -0.17 11.38
N GLN A 57 -8.27 -0.82 12.41
CA GLN A 57 -7.03 -1.59 12.27
C GLN A 57 -7.29 -2.87 11.46
N GLU A 58 -8.42 -3.53 11.69
CA GLU A 58 -8.83 -4.71 10.94
C GLU A 58 -9.08 -4.38 9.46
N LEU A 59 -9.89 -3.36 9.17
CA LEU A 59 -10.17 -2.91 7.80
C LEU A 59 -8.87 -2.55 7.04
N ARG A 60 -7.96 -1.82 7.69
CA ARG A 60 -6.71 -1.36 7.06
C ARG A 60 -5.65 -2.47 6.92
N ARG A 61 -5.78 -3.57 7.66
CA ARG A 61 -5.00 -4.79 7.45
C ARG A 61 -5.51 -5.58 6.25
N ALA A 62 -6.81 -5.56 5.99
CA ALA A 62 -7.45 -6.22 4.85
C ALA A 62 -7.22 -5.51 3.51
N ILE A 63 -6.79 -4.24 3.51
CA ILE A 63 -6.59 -3.45 2.27
C ILE A 63 -5.13 -3.01 2.13
N SER A 64 -4.52 -3.33 0.99
CA SER A 64 -3.19 -2.82 0.62
C SER A 64 -3.30 -1.58 -0.28
N ILE A 65 -2.56 -0.53 0.06
CA ILE A 65 -2.45 0.70 -0.74
C ILE A 65 -0.98 0.98 -1.06
N ILE A 66 -0.73 1.35 -2.31
CA ILE A 66 0.55 1.89 -2.77
C ILE A 66 0.36 3.39 -2.99
N PRO A 67 1.04 4.27 -2.23
CA PRO A 67 0.88 5.72 -2.36
C PRO A 67 1.48 6.21 -3.69
N GLN A 68 0.97 7.34 -4.20
CA GLN A 68 1.51 7.99 -5.41
C GLN A 68 2.97 8.43 -5.21
N THR A 69 3.29 8.96 -4.02
CA THR A 69 4.65 9.30 -3.62
C THR A 69 5.14 8.27 -2.60
N PRO A 70 6.18 7.47 -2.91
CA PRO A 70 6.69 6.48 -1.97
C PRO A 70 7.33 7.17 -0.76
N ILE A 71 6.90 6.77 0.44
CA ILE A 71 7.47 7.26 1.70
C ILE A 71 8.24 6.11 2.34
N LEU A 72 9.53 6.33 2.54
CA LEU A 72 10.43 5.48 3.30
C LEU A 72 10.87 6.21 4.57
N PHE A 73 10.98 5.45 5.64
CA PHE A 73 11.43 5.94 6.94
C PHE A 73 12.92 5.65 7.12
N THR A 74 13.60 6.51 7.85
CA THR A 74 14.97 6.27 8.29
C THR A 74 15.03 4.96 9.09
N GLY A 75 15.92 4.05 8.72
CA GLY A 75 15.97 2.70 9.28
C GLY A 75 16.63 1.71 8.32
N THR A 76 16.25 0.44 8.37
CA THR A 76 16.75 -0.56 7.41
C THR A 76 15.75 -0.83 6.29
N ILE A 77 16.19 -1.50 5.21
CA ILE A 77 15.27 -2.05 4.20
C ILE A 77 14.26 -2.98 4.85
N ARG A 78 14.71 -3.85 5.77
CA ARG A 78 13.85 -4.74 6.55
C ARG A 78 12.77 -3.96 7.30
N TYR A 79 13.14 -2.93 8.06
CA TYR A 79 12.20 -2.11 8.82
C TYR A 79 11.16 -1.44 7.90
N ASN A 80 11.60 -0.96 6.74
CA ASN A 80 10.69 -0.35 5.77
C ASN A 80 9.72 -1.36 5.14
N LEU A 81 10.06 -2.65 5.07
CA LEU A 81 9.19 -3.69 4.51
C LEU A 81 8.26 -4.29 5.57
N ASP A 82 8.78 -4.50 6.78
CA ASP A 82 8.09 -5.13 7.90
C ASP A 82 8.51 -4.50 9.24
N PRO A 83 7.90 -3.37 9.62
CA PRO A 83 8.24 -2.65 10.84
C PRO A 83 7.80 -3.37 12.12
N PHE A 84 6.91 -4.36 12.03
CA PHE A 84 6.37 -5.11 13.16
C PHE A 84 7.01 -6.50 13.32
N HIS A 85 7.93 -6.87 12.44
CA HIS A 85 8.59 -8.18 12.44
C HIS A 85 7.61 -9.36 12.36
N GLU A 86 6.53 -9.18 11.60
CA GLU A 86 5.50 -10.21 11.39
C GLU A 86 5.89 -11.22 10.29
N ARG A 87 6.95 -10.96 9.52
CA ARG A 87 7.38 -11.75 8.36
C ARG A 87 8.81 -12.27 8.51
N THR A 88 9.03 -13.46 7.95
CA THR A 88 10.37 -14.05 7.88
C THR A 88 11.19 -13.43 6.74
N ASP A 89 12.52 -13.51 6.85
CA ASP A 89 13.45 -13.05 5.80
C ASP A 89 13.16 -13.72 4.45
N ALA A 90 12.82 -15.01 4.47
CA ALA A 90 12.47 -15.76 3.28
C ALA A 90 11.22 -15.17 2.59
N GLU A 91 10.22 -14.74 3.35
CA GLU A 91 9.03 -14.06 2.82
C GLU A 91 9.37 -12.68 2.26
N ILE A 92 10.22 -11.92 2.95
CA ILE A 92 10.72 -10.62 2.49
C ILE A 92 11.47 -10.75 1.16
N TRP A 93 12.40 -11.70 1.06
CA TRP A 93 13.12 -11.97 -0.18
C TRP A 93 12.21 -12.43 -1.32
N THR A 94 11.16 -13.19 -1.01
CA THR A 94 10.14 -13.59 -1.99
C THR A 94 9.37 -12.39 -2.52
N ALA A 95 8.96 -11.46 -1.65
CA ALA A 95 8.28 -10.23 -2.07
C ALA A 95 9.19 -9.30 -2.87
N LEU A 96 10.47 -9.16 -2.47
CA LEU A 96 11.47 -8.40 -3.24
C LEU A 96 11.68 -9.01 -4.63
N LYS A 97 11.66 -10.35 -4.75
CA LYS A 97 11.74 -11.03 -6.05
C LYS A 97 10.52 -10.72 -6.92
N GLN A 98 9.31 -10.81 -6.36
CA GLN A 98 8.07 -10.49 -7.08
C GLN A 98 8.00 -9.02 -7.52
N ALA A 99 8.61 -8.11 -6.76
CA ALA A 99 8.72 -6.70 -7.09
C ALA A 99 9.93 -6.35 -7.98
N ASN A 100 10.69 -7.33 -8.49
CA ASN A 100 11.91 -7.12 -9.28
C ASN A 100 12.97 -6.23 -8.59
N LEU A 101 13.06 -6.31 -7.26
CA LEU A 101 14.03 -5.53 -6.46
C LEU A 101 15.05 -6.43 -5.74
N LYS A 102 14.93 -7.75 -5.88
CA LYS A 102 15.81 -8.71 -5.20
C LYS A 102 17.29 -8.46 -5.50
N ASP A 103 17.66 -8.43 -6.77
CA ASP A 103 19.07 -8.36 -7.19
C ASP A 103 19.71 -7.05 -6.70
N VAL A 104 18.98 -5.93 -6.84
CA VAL A 104 19.37 -4.62 -6.30
C VAL A 104 19.67 -4.69 -4.81
N VAL A 105 18.79 -5.32 -4.01
CA VAL A 105 18.99 -5.43 -2.55
C VAL A 105 20.11 -6.40 -2.20
N GLN A 106 20.36 -7.42 -3.02
CA GLN A 106 21.50 -8.34 -2.82
C GLN A 106 22.85 -7.69 -3.07
N GLU A 107 22.92 -6.72 -3.97
CA GLU A 107 24.15 -5.95 -4.27
C GLU A 107 24.45 -4.88 -3.22
N LEU A 108 23.47 -4.47 -2.41
CA LEU A 108 23.69 -3.51 -1.34
C LEU A 108 24.52 -4.10 -0.19
N PRO A 109 25.42 -3.30 0.44
CA PRO A 109 26.07 -3.72 1.66
C PRO A 109 25.03 -3.98 2.74
N ASP A 110 25.22 -5.04 3.53
CA ASP A 110 24.31 -5.49 4.59
C ASP A 110 22.89 -5.89 4.13
N GLN A 111 22.59 -5.88 2.82
CA GLN A 111 21.36 -6.38 2.21
C GLN A 111 20.08 -5.84 2.89
N LEU A 112 19.29 -6.70 3.56
CA LEU A 112 18.09 -6.28 4.28
C LEU A 112 18.37 -5.31 5.44
N SER A 113 19.59 -5.34 5.97
CA SER A 113 20.07 -4.44 7.02
C SER A 113 20.67 -3.14 6.47
N PHE A 114 20.71 -2.96 5.14
CA PHE A 114 21.13 -1.71 4.52
C PHE A 114 20.33 -0.52 5.08
N LYS A 115 21.05 0.53 5.48
CA LYS A 115 20.47 1.71 6.10
C LYS A 115 19.88 2.65 5.04
N VAL A 116 18.58 2.85 5.12
CA VAL A 116 17.83 3.87 4.39
C VAL A 116 17.94 5.18 5.17
N THR A 117 18.55 6.20 4.56
CA THR A 117 18.66 7.57 5.12
C THR A 117 17.39 8.38 4.84
N GLU A 118 17.34 9.65 5.27
CA GLU A 118 16.13 10.49 5.21
C GLU A 118 15.41 10.38 3.86
N GLN A 119 14.10 10.06 3.92
CA GLN A 119 13.19 9.84 2.78
C GLN A 119 13.67 8.81 1.72
N GLY A 120 14.68 8.00 2.03
CA GLY A 120 15.26 7.05 1.10
C GLY A 120 16.01 7.70 -0.07
N GLU A 121 16.69 8.81 0.17
CA GLU A 121 17.61 9.44 -0.80
C GLU A 121 18.68 8.47 -1.31
N SER A 122 19.05 7.48 -0.50
CA SER A 122 19.96 6.39 -0.89
C SER A 122 19.43 5.47 -2.00
N LEU A 123 18.15 5.61 -2.39
CA LEU A 123 17.48 4.81 -3.41
C LEU A 123 16.94 5.71 -4.52
N SER A 124 16.96 5.23 -5.77
CA SER A 124 16.31 5.92 -6.88
C SER A 124 14.79 5.99 -6.69
N VAL A 125 14.13 6.93 -7.36
CA VAL A 125 12.66 7.05 -7.33
C VAL A 125 11.99 5.72 -7.69
N GLY A 126 12.49 5.04 -8.73
CA GLY A 126 11.97 3.75 -9.16
C GLY A 126 12.17 2.65 -8.10
N GLN A 127 13.34 2.58 -7.48
CA GLN A 127 13.61 1.62 -6.39
C GLN A 127 12.68 1.85 -5.20
N ARG A 128 12.42 3.11 -4.84
CA ARG A 128 11.45 3.45 -3.78
C ARG A 128 10.03 2.97 -4.11
N GLN A 129 9.60 3.12 -5.37
CA GLN A 129 8.30 2.61 -5.83
C GLN A 129 8.23 1.07 -5.77
N LEU A 130 9.27 0.38 -6.23
CA LEU A 130 9.35 -1.09 -6.15
C LEU A 130 9.38 -1.58 -4.70
N LEU A 131 10.01 -0.84 -3.79
CA LEU A 131 10.00 -1.17 -2.36
C LEU A 131 8.60 -1.02 -1.76
N CYS A 132 7.83 0.01 -2.16
CA CYS A 132 6.41 0.12 -1.79
C CYS A 132 5.57 -1.02 -2.38
N LEU A 133 5.86 -1.48 -3.59
CA LEU A 133 5.21 -2.65 -4.18
C LEU A 133 5.52 -3.92 -3.38
N ALA A 134 6.78 -4.17 -3.02
CA ALA A 134 7.17 -5.30 -2.17
C ALA A 134 6.45 -5.26 -0.80
N ARG A 135 6.32 -4.07 -0.19
CA ARG A 135 5.54 -3.87 1.05
C ARG A 135 4.07 -4.26 0.87
N ALA A 136 3.44 -3.88 -0.24
CA ALA A 136 2.05 -4.23 -0.52
C ALA A 136 1.87 -5.75 -0.74
N LEU A 137 2.82 -6.41 -1.40
CA LEU A 137 2.83 -7.86 -1.60
C LEU A 137 3.00 -8.64 -0.29
N LEU A 138 3.82 -8.14 0.65
CA LEU A 138 4.02 -8.76 1.96
C LEU A 138 2.77 -8.78 2.83
N ARG A 139 1.90 -7.78 2.70
CA ARG A 139 0.66 -7.72 3.48
C ARG A 139 -0.32 -8.84 3.15
N ARG A 140 -0.28 -9.40 1.92
CA ARG A 140 -1.18 -10.46 1.45
C ARG A 140 -2.68 -10.16 1.69
N ALA A 141 -3.08 -8.90 1.57
CA ALA A 141 -4.48 -8.51 1.49
C ALA A 141 -5.15 -9.26 0.32
N LYS A 142 -6.28 -9.91 0.57
CA LYS A 142 -7.09 -10.63 -0.44
C LYS A 142 -8.46 -10.00 -0.50
#